data_AF-R7VMG0-F1
#
_entry.id   AF-R7VMG0-F1
#
_cell.length_a   1.000
_cell.length_b   1.000
_cell.length_c   1.000
_cell.angle_alpha   90.00
_cell.angle_beta   90.00
_cell.angle_gamma   90.00
#
_symmetry.space_group_name_H-M   'P 1'
#
loop_
_entity.id
_entity.type
_entity.pdbx_description
1 polymer ?
#
loop_
_entity_poly.entity_id
_entity_poly.type
_entity_poly.pdbx_seq_one_letter_code
_entity_poly.pdbx_strand_id
1 'polypeptide(L)'
;MADNPFWFVYTKCQKKNTPCASYVQALETFDFEEEHDKLRRKTRCTTRMKFQTFCKVINPSLTKHTMYCNHDVLEQKRIATTRLRLSSHNLAIERGRWLQKPREERLCSTCHVIQHEQHALKDCTLNTEARRSSQNPDFTSNFFAAEMPDVITATCYTLIKHFI
;
A
#
# COMPACT_ATOMS: atom_id res chain seq x y z
N MET A 1 -0.65 -23.12 -36.23
CA MET A 1 -0.22 -22.73 -34.87
C MET A 1 0.26 -23.93 -34.04
N ALA A 2 0.92 -24.93 -34.66
CA ALA A 2 1.35 -26.17 -33.97
C ALA A 2 2.86 -26.22 -33.63
N ASP A 3 3.65 -25.20 -34.01
CA ASP A 3 5.11 -25.21 -33.87
C ASP A 3 5.64 -24.29 -32.75
N ASN A 4 4.89 -24.13 -31.66
CA ASN A 4 5.44 -23.50 -30.45
C ASN A 4 5.95 -24.62 -29.52
N PRO A 5 7.25 -24.61 -29.14
CA PRO A 5 7.80 -25.56 -28.16
C PRO A 5 6.98 -25.68 -26.87
N PHE A 6 6.37 -24.58 -26.41
CA PHE A 6 5.48 -24.59 -25.26
C PHE A 6 4.26 -25.48 -25.47
N TRP A 7 3.53 -25.31 -26.59
CA TRP A 7 2.32 -26.08 -26.88
C TRP A 7 2.63 -27.58 -27.05
N PHE A 8 3.75 -27.94 -27.67
CA PHE A 8 4.19 -29.33 -27.78
C PHE A 8 4.39 -30.02 -26.42
N VAL A 9 5.11 -29.34 -25.50
CA VAL A 9 5.34 -29.86 -24.14
C VAL A 9 4.02 -29.89 -23.37
N TYR A 10 3.21 -28.85 -23.47
CA TYR A 10 1.93 -28.77 -22.79
C TYR A 10 0.97 -29.88 -23.22
N THR A 11 0.85 -30.19 -24.51
CA THR A 11 0.02 -31.31 -24.99
C THR A 11 0.47 -32.65 -24.41
N LYS A 12 1.79 -32.87 -24.25
CA LYS A 12 2.31 -34.06 -23.57
C LYS A 12 1.95 -34.08 -22.08
N CYS A 13 2.04 -32.94 -21.41
CA CYS A 13 1.66 -32.77 -20.00
C CYS A 13 0.15 -32.99 -19.78
N GLN A 14 -0.70 -32.51 -20.71
CA GLN A 14 -2.15 -32.72 -20.70
C GLN A 14 -2.49 -34.21 -20.86
N LYS A 15 -1.89 -34.90 -21.84
CA LYS A 15 -2.09 -36.35 -22.05
C LYS A 15 -1.68 -37.19 -20.84
N LYS A 16 -0.67 -36.75 -20.10
CA LYS A 16 -0.21 -37.41 -18.87
C LYS A 16 -0.94 -36.94 -17.59
N ASN A 17 -1.95 -36.07 -17.73
CA ASN A 17 -2.71 -35.48 -16.63
C ASN A 17 -1.84 -34.96 -15.48
N THR A 18 -0.75 -34.28 -15.84
CA THR A 18 0.19 -33.76 -14.84
C THR A 18 -0.40 -32.56 -14.09
N PRO A 19 0.00 -32.29 -12.83
CA PRO A 19 -0.42 -31.11 -12.09
C PRO A 19 -0.16 -29.78 -12.82
N CYS A 20 0.95 -29.70 -13.56
CA CYS A 20 1.29 -28.55 -14.40
C CYS A 20 0.23 -28.32 -15.48
N ALA A 21 -0.25 -29.38 -16.14
CA ALA A 21 -1.28 -29.26 -17.15
C ALA A 21 -2.62 -28.80 -16.57
N SER A 22 -3.03 -29.37 -15.43
CA SER A 22 -4.25 -28.94 -14.73
C SER A 22 -4.17 -27.48 -14.29
N TYR A 23 -3.00 -27.02 -13.85
CA TYR A 23 -2.78 -25.62 -13.47
C TYR A 23 -2.92 -24.67 -14.65
N VAL A 24 -2.29 -24.96 -15.78
CA VAL A 24 -2.39 -24.10 -16.97
C VAL A 24 -3.82 -24.09 -17.54
N GLN A 25 -4.53 -25.23 -17.53
CA GLN A 25 -5.96 -25.26 -17.89
C GLN A 25 -6.79 -24.38 -16.93
N ALA A 26 -6.52 -24.46 -15.63
CA ALA A 26 -7.19 -23.61 -14.66
C ALA A 26 -6.92 -22.11 -14.94
N LEU A 27 -5.69 -21.75 -15.31
CA LEU A 27 -5.33 -20.38 -15.70
C LEU A 27 -6.06 -19.91 -16.96
N GLU A 28 -6.26 -20.77 -17.97
CA GLU A 28 -7.02 -20.42 -19.18
C GLU A 28 -8.47 -20.06 -18.85
N THR A 29 -9.06 -20.73 -17.85
CA THR A 29 -10.42 -20.47 -17.37
C THR A 29 -10.51 -19.43 -16.25
N PHE A 30 -9.37 -18.92 -15.78
CA PHE A 30 -9.33 -18.05 -14.60
C PHE A 30 -9.70 -16.62 -14.97
N ASP A 31 -10.82 -16.14 -14.43
CA ASP A 31 -11.22 -14.74 -14.56
C ASP A 31 -10.52 -13.88 -13.49
N PHE A 32 -9.44 -13.23 -13.90
CA PHE A 32 -8.69 -12.32 -13.02
C PHE A 32 -9.52 -11.10 -12.59
N GLU A 33 -10.44 -10.62 -13.43
CA GLU A 33 -11.25 -9.45 -13.12
C GLU A 33 -12.29 -9.80 -12.05
N GLU A 34 -12.98 -10.92 -12.21
CA GLU A 34 -13.95 -11.42 -11.24
C GLU A 34 -13.30 -11.66 -9.87
N GLU A 35 -12.12 -12.31 -9.83
CA GLU A 35 -11.40 -12.59 -8.59
C GLU A 35 -10.88 -11.31 -7.93
N HIS A 36 -10.39 -10.34 -8.70
CA HIS A 36 -10.02 -9.03 -8.17
C HIS A 36 -11.22 -8.29 -7.57
N ASP A 37 -12.39 -8.37 -8.20
CA ASP A 37 -13.59 -7.72 -7.70
C ASP A 37 -14.16 -8.39 -6.45
N LYS A 38 -14.11 -9.73 -6.37
CA LYS A 38 -14.38 -10.48 -5.14
C LYS A 38 -13.45 -10.02 -4.01
N LEU A 39 -12.15 -9.89 -4.29
CA LEU A 39 -11.17 -9.44 -3.31
C LEU A 39 -11.43 -7.99 -2.87
N ARG A 40 -11.70 -7.07 -3.79
CA ARG A 40 -12.05 -5.67 -3.48
C ARG A 40 -13.30 -5.60 -2.60
N ARG A 41 -14.35 -6.36 -2.93
CA ARG A 41 -15.59 -6.42 -2.15
C ARG A 41 -15.33 -6.91 -0.73
N LYS A 42 -14.62 -8.03 -0.58
CA LYS A 42 -14.22 -8.58 0.73
C LYS A 42 -13.42 -7.57 1.55
N THR A 43 -12.50 -6.85 0.91
CA THR A 43 -11.68 -5.84 1.56
C THR A 43 -12.54 -4.67 2.05
N ARG A 44 -13.51 -4.19 1.26
CA ARG A 44 -14.41 -3.10 1.65
C ARG A 44 -15.36 -3.47 2.79
N CYS A 45 -15.79 -4.73 2.86
CA CYS A 45 -16.72 -5.21 3.89
C CYS A 45 -16.03 -5.58 5.23
N THR A 46 -14.73 -5.35 5.36
CA THR A 46 -14.00 -5.71 6.58
C THR A 46 -14.39 -4.85 7.79
N THR A 47 -14.50 -5.49 8.96
CA THR A 47 -14.68 -4.83 10.26
C THR A 47 -13.36 -4.44 10.90
N ARG A 48 -12.21 -4.87 10.33
CA ARG A 48 -10.89 -4.60 10.91
C ARG A 48 -10.51 -3.14 10.71
N MET A 49 -10.37 -2.41 11.81
CA MET A 49 -10.06 -0.97 11.84
C MET A 49 -8.91 -0.56 10.91
N LYS A 50 -7.81 -1.32 10.90
CA LYS A 50 -6.65 -1.07 10.02
C LYS A 50 -7.00 -1.11 8.53
N PHE A 51 -7.79 -2.11 8.13
CA PHE A 51 -8.21 -2.23 6.75
C PHE A 51 -9.25 -1.17 6.39
N GLN A 52 -10.10 -0.75 7.34
CA GLN A 52 -11.01 0.37 7.12
C GLN A 52 -10.25 1.67 6.89
N THR A 53 -9.22 1.99 7.69
CA THR A 53 -8.34 3.15 7.44
C THR A 53 -7.67 3.03 6.07
N PHE A 54 -7.13 1.84 5.75
CA PHE A 54 -6.54 1.62 4.44
C PHE A 54 -7.52 1.88 3.30
N CYS A 55 -8.74 1.34 3.36
CA CYS A 55 -9.73 1.45 2.29
C CYS A 55 -10.47 2.78 2.24
N LYS A 56 -10.55 3.55 3.33
CA LYS A 56 -11.31 4.81 3.37
C LYS A 56 -10.42 6.03 3.24
N VAL A 57 -9.19 5.94 3.74
CA VAL A 57 -8.28 7.09 3.86
C VAL A 57 -7.06 6.93 2.97
N ILE A 58 -6.39 5.77 2.96
CA ILE A 58 -5.09 5.60 2.30
C ILE A 58 -5.25 5.23 0.82
N ASN A 59 -6.12 4.26 0.50
CA ASN A 59 -6.33 3.74 -0.85
C ASN A 59 -7.83 3.51 -1.16
N PRO A 60 -8.63 4.59 -1.32
CA PRO A 60 -10.08 4.49 -1.57
C PRO A 60 -10.47 3.74 -2.84
N SER A 61 -9.65 3.89 -3.88
CA SER A 61 -9.82 3.23 -5.18
C SER A 61 -9.40 1.76 -5.15
N LEU A 62 -8.66 1.31 -4.13
CA LEU A 62 -8.02 -0.01 -4.08
C LEU A 62 -7.19 -0.30 -5.33
N THR A 63 -6.50 0.72 -5.83
CA THR A 63 -5.62 0.62 -7.00
C THR A 63 -4.17 0.48 -6.57
N LYS A 64 -3.35 -0.12 -7.44
CA LYS A 64 -1.90 -0.19 -7.25
C LYS A 64 -1.32 1.19 -7.50
N HIS A 65 -0.56 1.72 -6.55
CA HIS A 65 0.12 3.00 -6.72
C HIS A 65 1.29 2.88 -7.71
N THR A 66 1.50 3.90 -8.54
CA THR A 66 2.53 3.92 -9.61
C THR A 66 3.95 3.73 -9.10
N MET A 67 4.24 4.14 -7.86
CA MET A 67 5.54 3.90 -7.20
C MET A 67 5.94 2.41 -7.16
N TYR A 68 4.98 1.48 -7.18
CA TYR A 68 5.28 0.05 -7.16
C TYR A 68 5.69 -0.50 -8.53
N CYS A 69 5.45 0.26 -9.60
CA CYS A 69 5.83 -0.11 -10.96
C CYS A 69 7.05 0.70 -11.44
N ASN A 70 7.30 1.88 -10.87
CA ASN A 70 8.44 2.70 -11.23
C ASN A 70 9.75 2.09 -10.70
N HIS A 71 10.73 1.82 -11.57
CA HIS A 71 12.03 1.26 -11.20
C HIS A 71 13.04 2.32 -10.71
N ASP A 72 12.79 3.61 -10.96
CA ASP A 72 13.65 4.71 -10.51
C ASP A 72 13.47 5.01 -9.01
N VAL A 73 12.35 4.57 -8.43
CA VAL A 73 12.09 4.70 -7.00
C VAL A 73 12.97 3.71 -6.22
N LEU A 74 13.94 4.27 -5.48
CA LEU A 74 14.82 3.51 -4.58
C LEU A 74 14.02 2.61 -3.61
N GLU A 75 14.49 1.37 -3.46
CA GLU A 75 13.78 0.33 -2.69
C GLU A 75 13.55 0.73 -1.23
N GLN A 76 14.52 1.38 -0.58
CA GLN A 76 14.36 1.83 0.80
C GLN A 76 13.20 2.84 0.97
N LYS A 77 13.00 3.71 -0.03
CA LYS A 77 11.90 4.68 -0.03
C LYS A 77 10.57 3.97 -0.26
N ARG A 78 10.53 2.99 -1.16
CA ARG A 78 9.35 2.13 -1.40
C ARG A 78 8.95 1.37 -0.13
N ILE A 79 9.90 0.76 0.56
CA ILE A 79 9.67 0.04 1.83
C ILE A 79 9.10 0.99 2.89
N ALA A 80 9.69 2.18 3.04
CA ALA A 80 9.18 3.19 3.97
C ALA A 80 7.74 3.58 3.64
N THR A 81 7.44 3.99 2.40
CA THR A 81 6.07 4.34 2.02
C THR A 81 5.09 3.17 2.21
N THR A 82 5.52 1.95 1.93
CA THR A 82 4.71 0.74 2.14
C THR A 82 4.40 0.53 3.63
N ARG A 83 5.39 0.68 4.51
CA ARG A 83 5.19 0.63 5.97
C ARG A 83 4.18 1.68 6.43
N LEU A 84 4.25 2.89 5.89
CA LEU A 84 3.29 3.95 6.20
C LEU A 84 1.87 3.59 5.73
N ARG A 85 1.73 3.15 4.47
CA ARG A 85 0.45 2.75 3.88
C ARG A 85 -0.19 1.57 4.61
N LEU A 86 0.62 0.65 5.12
CA LEU A 86 0.16 -0.56 5.79
C LEU A 86 0.19 -0.42 7.30
N SER A 87 0.16 0.79 7.87
CA SER A 87 0.14 1.03 9.32
C SER A 87 1.13 0.13 10.10
N SER A 88 2.38 0.12 9.64
CA SER A 88 3.49 -0.67 10.19
C SER A 88 4.64 0.26 10.63
N HIS A 89 4.29 1.22 11.49
CA HIS A 89 5.13 2.33 11.96
C HIS A 89 4.79 2.71 13.41
N ASN A 90 5.62 3.55 14.05
CA ASN A 90 5.47 3.89 15.47
C ASN A 90 4.76 5.23 15.75
N LEU A 91 4.03 5.80 14.78
CA LEU A 91 3.10 6.91 15.02
C LEU A 91 2.13 6.58 16.17
N ALA A 92 1.70 7.59 16.92
CA ALA A 92 0.89 7.40 18.12
C ALA A 92 -0.44 6.67 17.84
N ILE A 93 -1.03 6.83 16.65
CA ILE A 93 -2.25 6.11 16.28
C ILE A 93 -2.09 4.58 16.34
N GLU A 94 -0.93 4.05 15.93
CA GLU A 94 -0.63 2.63 15.97
C GLU A 94 -0.04 2.23 17.32
N ARG A 95 0.92 2.99 17.85
CA ARG A 95 1.51 2.71 19.17
C ARG A 95 0.46 2.68 20.28
N GLY A 96 -0.43 3.66 20.30
CA GLY A 96 -1.55 3.72 21.24
C GLY A 96 -2.56 2.59 21.03
N ARG A 97 -2.72 2.09 19.79
CA ARG A 97 -3.55 0.91 19.53
C ARG A 97 -2.98 -0.35 20.18
N TRP A 98 -1.67 -0.57 20.07
CA TRP A 98 -1.00 -1.70 20.75
C TRP A 98 -1.10 -1.60 22.26
N LEU A 99 -1.04 -0.39 22.79
CA LEU A 99 -1.21 -0.09 24.23
C LEU A 99 -2.69 0.03 24.66
N GLN A 100 -3.65 -0.27 23.78
CA GLN A 100 -5.09 -0.16 24.04
C GLN A 100 -5.57 1.22 24.52
N LYS A 101 -4.84 2.29 24.20
CA LYS A 101 -5.26 3.67 24.48
C LYS A 101 -6.48 4.06 23.64
N PRO A 102 -7.45 4.81 24.19
CA PRO A 102 -8.52 5.45 23.43
C PRO A 102 -7.96 6.25 22.25
N ARG A 103 -8.71 6.34 21.14
CA ARG A 103 -8.21 7.00 19.90
C ARG A 103 -7.87 8.47 20.16
N GLU A 104 -8.64 9.10 21.02
CA GLU A 104 -8.58 10.50 21.42
C GLU A 104 -7.28 10.81 22.17
N GLU A 105 -6.68 9.82 22.83
CA GLU A 105 -5.42 9.95 23.57
C GLU A 105 -4.18 9.63 22.73
N ARG A 106 -4.33 9.25 21.46
CA ARG A 106 -3.23 8.87 20.56
C ARG A 106 -2.60 10.10 19.91
N LEU A 107 -2.06 10.96 20.75
CA LEU A 107 -1.62 12.31 20.38
C LEU A 107 -0.18 12.36 19.87
N CYS A 108 0.08 13.33 18.99
CA CYS A 108 1.42 13.71 18.59
C CYS A 108 2.12 14.40 19.76
N SER A 109 3.37 14.04 20.02
CA SER A 109 4.18 14.62 21.11
C SER A 109 4.44 16.12 20.97
N THR A 110 4.33 16.66 19.75
CA THR A 110 4.62 18.07 19.46
C THR A 110 3.35 18.87 19.23
N CYS A 111 2.44 18.36 18.39
CA CYS A 111 1.22 19.07 18.02
C CYS A 111 0.06 18.86 19.00
N HIS A 112 0.13 17.86 19.89
CA HIS A 112 -0.92 17.51 20.85
C HIS A 112 -2.30 17.23 20.24
N VAL A 113 -2.35 16.88 18.95
CA VAL A 113 -3.55 16.39 18.23
C VAL A 113 -3.36 14.92 17.85
N ILE A 114 -4.43 14.22 17.47
CA ILE A 114 -4.37 12.80 17.10
C ILE A 114 -3.36 12.57 15.98
N GLN A 115 -2.34 11.73 16.23
CA GLN A 115 -1.24 11.50 15.29
C GLN A 115 -1.52 10.32 14.36
N HIS A 116 -2.33 10.57 13.32
CA HIS A 116 -2.49 9.65 12.19
C HIS A 116 -1.52 9.97 11.05
N GLU A 117 -1.49 9.12 10.02
CA GLU A 117 -0.57 9.19 8.88
C GLU A 117 -0.68 10.52 8.14
N GLN A 118 -1.91 11.01 7.88
CA GLN A 118 -2.12 12.32 7.24
C GLN A 118 -1.57 13.47 8.08
N HIS A 119 -1.85 13.50 9.40
CA HIS A 119 -1.28 14.52 10.28
C HIS A 119 0.24 14.49 10.22
N ALA A 120 0.85 13.31 10.37
CA ALA A 120 2.30 13.17 10.34
C ALA A 120 2.90 13.68 9.01
N LEU A 121 2.26 13.38 7.87
CA LEU A 121 2.76 13.75 6.54
C LEU A 121 2.51 15.21 6.15
N LYS A 122 1.36 15.79 6.51
CA LYS A 122 0.92 17.11 6.01
C LYS A 122 0.99 18.20 7.06
N ASP A 123 0.53 17.92 8.28
CA ASP A 123 0.21 18.97 9.25
C ASP A 123 1.23 19.06 10.39
N CYS A 124 1.98 17.98 10.64
CA CYS A 124 2.82 17.87 11.82
C CYS A 124 4.01 18.82 11.76
N THR A 125 4.21 19.63 12.80
CA THR A 125 5.31 20.60 12.86
C THR A 125 6.69 19.96 12.87
N LEU A 126 6.82 18.74 13.42
CA LEU A 126 8.06 17.95 13.41
C LEU A 126 8.60 17.71 11.99
N ASN A 127 7.72 17.58 11.00
CA ASN A 127 8.11 17.24 9.64
C ASN A 127 8.15 18.47 8.72
N THR A 128 8.14 19.68 9.26
CA THR A 128 8.09 20.92 8.47
C THR A 128 9.29 21.04 7.53
N GLU A 129 10.50 20.76 8.03
CA GLU A 129 11.72 20.81 7.22
C GLU A 129 11.76 19.72 6.15
N ALA A 130 11.32 18.51 6.51
CA ALA A 130 11.19 17.39 5.57
C ALA A 130 10.22 17.72 4.43
N ARG A 131 9.08 18.35 4.73
CA ARG A 131 8.09 18.79 3.73
C ARG A 131 8.62 19.90 2.82
N ARG A 132 9.34 20.88 3.38
CA ARG A 132 9.96 21.95 2.58
C ARG A 132 10.98 21.37 1.60
N SER A 133 11.78 20.40 2.06
CA SER A 133 12.82 19.76 1.25
C SER A 133 12.26 18.88 0.13
N SER A 134 11.08 18.29 0.32
CA SER A 134 10.46 17.39 -0.65
C SER A 134 9.59 18.09 -1.71
N GLN A 135 9.54 19.43 -1.76
CA GLN A 135 8.64 20.20 -2.63
C GLN A 135 7.20 19.66 -2.56
N ASN A 136 6.75 19.34 -1.36
CA ASN A 136 5.47 18.68 -1.13
C ASN A 136 4.34 19.57 -1.67
N PRO A 137 3.64 19.19 -2.77
CA PRO A 137 2.52 19.98 -3.24
C PRO A 137 1.43 19.96 -2.17
N ASP A 138 0.70 21.06 -2.05
CA ASP A 138 -0.35 21.21 -1.06
C ASP A 138 -1.44 20.16 -1.33
N PHE A 139 -1.36 19.02 -0.65
CA PHE A 139 -2.26 17.89 -0.91
C PHE A 139 -3.62 18.21 -0.31
N THR A 140 -4.51 18.76 -1.10
CA THR A 140 -5.87 19.14 -0.67
C THR A 140 -6.76 17.95 -0.27
N SER A 141 -6.39 16.71 -0.65
CA SER A 141 -7.19 15.50 -0.36
C SER A 141 -6.40 14.39 0.37
N ASN A 142 -5.83 13.41 -0.34
CA ASN A 142 -5.13 12.25 0.20
C ASN A 142 -3.68 12.23 -0.31
N PHE A 143 -2.71 12.31 0.62
CA PHE A 143 -1.27 12.25 0.30
C PHE A 143 -0.90 11.00 -0.53
N PHE A 144 -1.56 9.87 -0.26
CA PHE A 144 -1.25 8.59 -0.92
C PHE A 144 -1.94 8.40 -2.28
N ALA A 145 -2.80 9.33 -2.69
CA ALA A 145 -3.47 9.35 -3.99
C ALA A 145 -2.73 10.23 -5.01
N ALA A 146 -1.64 10.87 -4.61
CA ALA A 146 -0.90 11.80 -5.43
C ALA A 146 -0.12 11.13 -6.55
N GLU A 147 -0.08 11.76 -7.72
CA GLU A 147 0.63 11.25 -8.90
C GLU A 147 2.10 11.72 -8.96
N MET A 148 2.78 11.72 -7.82
CA MET A 148 4.21 12.10 -7.73
C MET A 148 4.99 11.09 -6.88
N PRO A 149 5.37 9.92 -7.45
CA PRO A 149 6.04 8.85 -6.71
C PRO A 149 7.29 9.29 -5.96
N ASP A 150 8.11 10.16 -6.56
CA ASP A 150 9.38 10.58 -5.96
C ASP A 150 9.17 11.45 -4.73
N VAL A 151 8.24 12.42 -4.82
CA VAL A 151 7.88 13.32 -3.72
C VAL A 151 7.28 12.53 -2.55
N ILE A 152 6.33 11.64 -2.85
CA ILE A 152 5.66 10.79 -1.87
C ILE A 152 6.69 9.91 -1.14
N THR A 153 7.52 9.22 -1.91
CA THR A 153 8.44 8.22 -1.37
C THR A 153 9.60 8.88 -0.62
N ALA A 154 10.10 10.03 -1.06
CA ALA A 154 11.08 10.82 -0.32
C ALA A 154 10.50 11.32 1.01
N THR A 155 9.29 11.89 1.01
CA THR A 155 8.66 12.42 2.23
C THR A 155 8.38 11.30 3.24
N CYS A 156 7.81 10.17 2.80
CA CYS A 156 7.58 9.02 3.67
C CYS A 156 8.88 8.47 4.26
N TYR A 157 9.94 8.40 3.45
CA TYR A 157 11.24 7.91 3.90
C TYR A 157 11.85 8.80 4.98
N THR A 158 11.82 10.12 4.80
CA THR A 158 12.31 11.06 5.82
C THR A 158 11.46 10.98 7.10
N LEU A 159 10.13 10.93 6.97
CA LEU A 159 9.23 10.82 8.12
C LEU A 159 9.49 9.56 8.94
N ILE A 160 9.58 8.40 8.27
CA ILE A 160 9.73 7.11 8.95
C ILE A 160 11.05 7.02 9.72
N LYS A 161 12.11 7.72 9.31
CA LYS A 161 13.35 7.79 10.10
C LYS A 161 13.14 8.36 11.51
N HIS A 162 12.13 9.21 11.71
CA HIS A 162 11.79 9.77 13.02
C HIS A 162 10.83 8.90 13.83
N PHE A 163 10.22 7.88 13.22
CA PHE A 163 9.16 7.05 13.81
C PHE A 163 9.38 5.54 13.59
N ILE A 164 10.64 5.12 13.43
CA ILE A 164 11.11 3.72 13.59
C ILE A 164 11.69 3.58 14.99
#